data_AF-A0A6J4IW19-F1
#
_entry.id   AF-A0A6J4IW19-F1
#
_cell.length_a   1.000
_cell.length_b   1.000
_cell.length_c   1.000
_cell.angle_alpha   90.00
_cell.angle_beta   90.00
_cell.angle_gamma   90.00
#
_symmetry.space_group_name_H-M   'P 1'
#
loop_
_entity.id
_entity.type
_entity.pdbx_description
1 polymer ?
#
loop_
_entity_poly.entity_id
_entity_poly.type
_entity_poly.pdbx_seq_one_letter_code
_entity_poly.pdbx_strand_id
1 'polypeptide(L)'
;MAKIKLGFKAVIDKAMTVQAQGSATAIGEDTAANVSVESHTVDRGKVTLTFGKVTATAAGTSEAGGAYATAQTGATVADADFGHSLTKTTSGSGSDWASATSTTRFFAIDVKGFEFKNGHFVSTSLPEKTVTTSPQVPAGNVATLGMDATATGDYSVVKAEASVIATDSVSDVAASVVSSADGHSDYHLFG
;
A
#
# COMPACT_ATOMS: atom_id res chain seq x y z
N MET A 1 29.92 -15.45 25.78
CA MET A 1 29.87 -14.72 24.49
C MET A 1 29.57 -15.71 23.38
N ALA A 2 28.34 -15.75 22.87
CA ALA A 2 27.96 -16.65 21.79
C ALA A 2 28.50 -16.11 20.45
N LYS A 3 29.36 -16.87 19.78
CA LYS A 3 29.82 -16.56 18.42
C LYS A 3 28.75 -17.02 17.43
N ILE A 4 28.06 -16.08 16.79
CA ILE A 4 27.15 -16.36 15.70
C ILE A 4 28.01 -16.64 14.45
N LYS A 5 28.04 -17.90 13.98
CA LYS A 5 28.63 -18.25 12.69
C LYS A 5 27.63 -17.89 11.59
N LEU A 6 27.95 -16.93 10.72
CA LEU A 6 27.28 -16.75 9.42
C LEU A 6 27.74 -17.86 8.46
N GLY A 7 26.81 -18.41 7.71
CA GLY A 7 27.07 -19.43 6.69
C GLY A 7 26.23 -19.09 5.47
N PHE A 8 26.84 -19.15 4.29
CA PHE A 8 26.26 -18.73 3.02
C PHE A 8 25.77 -19.96 2.25
N LYS A 9 24.64 -19.81 1.55
CA LYS A 9 24.12 -20.79 0.59
C LYS A 9 23.86 -20.05 -0.73
N ALA A 10 24.28 -20.62 -1.86
CA ALA A 10 23.96 -20.06 -3.17
C ALA A 10 22.54 -20.50 -3.55
N VAL A 11 21.66 -19.54 -3.81
CA VAL A 11 20.28 -19.75 -4.28
C VAL A 11 20.10 -18.91 -5.55
N ILE A 12 19.18 -19.34 -6.41
CA ILE A 12 18.74 -18.57 -7.58
C ILE A 12 18.09 -17.28 -7.07
N ASP A 13 18.65 -16.13 -7.42
CA ASP A 13 18.08 -14.80 -7.12
C ASP A 13 16.71 -14.70 -7.77
N LYS A 14 15.71 -14.25 -7.00
CA LYS A 14 14.36 -13.94 -7.51
C LYS A 14 14.16 -12.44 -7.44
N ALA A 15 13.50 -11.88 -8.45
CA ALA A 15 13.15 -10.46 -8.47
C ALA A 15 12.30 -10.07 -7.26
N MET A 16 12.82 -9.17 -6.42
CA MET A 16 12.04 -8.59 -5.32
C MET A 16 10.79 -7.91 -5.88
N THR A 17 9.63 -8.27 -5.35
CA THR A 17 8.33 -7.74 -5.79
C THR A 17 7.59 -7.13 -4.62
N VAL A 18 7.05 -5.93 -4.82
CA VAL A 18 6.20 -5.25 -3.84
C VAL A 18 4.84 -4.95 -4.45
N GLN A 19 3.79 -5.34 -3.76
CA GLN A 19 2.43 -4.95 -4.08
C GLN A 19 1.92 -3.98 -3.00
N ALA A 20 1.47 -2.81 -3.43
CA ALA A 20 0.89 -1.77 -2.60
C ALA A 20 -0.57 -1.55 -3.03
N GLN A 21 -1.52 -1.62 -2.10
CA GLN A 21 -2.94 -1.56 -2.43
C GLN A 21 -3.73 -0.72 -1.43
N GLY A 22 -4.78 -0.06 -1.92
CA GLY A 22 -5.68 0.76 -1.11
C GLY A 22 -7.11 0.72 -1.62
N SER A 23 -8.07 0.81 -0.72
CA SER A 23 -9.48 1.00 -1.04
C SER A 23 -10.13 1.98 -0.06
N ALA A 24 -11.07 2.79 -0.57
CA ALA A 24 -11.85 3.74 0.19
C ALA A 24 -13.29 3.75 -0.34
N THR A 25 -14.27 3.58 0.54
CA THR A 25 -15.69 3.62 0.19
C THR A 25 -16.42 4.53 1.17
N ALA A 26 -17.22 5.46 0.65
CA ALA A 26 -18.11 6.32 1.41
C ALA A 26 -19.55 6.23 0.87
N ILE A 27 -20.53 6.20 1.77
CA ILE A 27 -21.96 6.19 1.46
C ILE A 27 -22.63 7.31 2.26
N GLY A 28 -23.48 8.10 1.60
CA GLY A 28 -24.14 9.27 2.18
C GLY A 28 -24.77 10.17 1.11
N GLU A 29 -25.26 11.33 1.53
CA GLU A 29 -25.75 12.41 0.66
C GLU A 29 -24.58 13.20 0.07
N ASP A 30 -23.58 13.51 0.91
CA ASP A 30 -22.28 14.00 0.47
C ASP A 30 -21.21 12.96 0.83
N THR A 31 -20.33 12.66 -0.13
CA THR A 31 -19.33 11.61 0.03
C THR A 31 -17.98 12.02 -0.55
N ALA A 32 -16.91 11.60 0.11
CA ALA A 32 -15.54 11.74 -0.37
C ALA A 32 -14.78 10.43 -0.18
N ALA A 33 -14.28 9.86 -1.27
CA ALA A 33 -13.36 8.73 -1.26
C ALA A 33 -12.07 9.10 -1.99
N ASN A 34 -10.93 8.76 -1.40
CA ASN A 34 -9.61 9.06 -1.96
C ASN A 34 -8.65 7.89 -1.71
N VAL A 35 -7.93 7.46 -2.74
CA VAL A 35 -6.77 6.58 -2.61
C VAL A 35 -5.57 7.24 -3.28
N SER A 36 -4.45 7.30 -2.56
CA SER A 36 -3.15 7.73 -3.07
C SER A 36 -2.15 6.59 -2.90
N VAL A 37 -1.48 6.20 -3.98
CA VAL A 37 -0.44 5.16 -3.99
C VAL A 37 0.88 5.76 -4.45
N GLU A 38 1.91 5.65 -3.63
CA GLU A 38 3.30 5.99 -3.95
C GLU A 38 4.13 4.70 -3.83
N SER A 39 4.80 4.27 -4.90
CA SER A 39 5.72 3.11 -4.88
C SER A 39 6.94 3.36 -5.76
N HIS A 40 8.12 3.35 -5.16
CA HIS A 40 9.38 3.55 -5.87
C HIS A 40 10.29 2.35 -5.67
N THR A 41 10.59 1.67 -6.76
CA THR A 41 11.55 0.57 -6.83
C THR A 41 12.80 1.03 -7.58
N VAL A 42 13.97 0.80 -7.00
CA VAL A 42 15.27 1.14 -7.59
C VAL A 42 16.22 -0.02 -7.42
N ASP A 43 16.71 -0.56 -8.53
CA ASP A 43 17.83 -1.50 -8.56
C ASP A 43 19.13 -0.74 -8.92
N ARG A 44 20.18 -1.00 -8.15
CA ARG A 44 21.55 -0.50 -8.37
C ARG A 44 22.58 -1.61 -8.56
N GLY A 45 22.16 -2.75 -9.11
CA GLY A 45 22.96 -3.91 -9.52
C GLY A 45 23.33 -4.87 -8.39
N LYS A 46 23.65 -4.37 -7.19
CA LYS A 46 23.91 -5.21 -6.00
C LYS A 46 22.81 -5.14 -4.94
N VAL A 47 21.96 -4.11 -5.03
CA VAL A 47 20.94 -3.82 -4.04
C VAL A 47 19.71 -3.32 -4.77
N THR A 48 18.59 -3.97 -4.49
CA THR A 48 17.27 -3.51 -4.91
C THR A 48 16.53 -2.96 -3.70
N LEU A 49 15.99 -1.76 -3.84
CA LEU A 49 15.25 -1.05 -2.81
C LEU A 49 13.85 -0.77 -3.32
N THR A 50 12.84 -1.02 -2.50
CA THR A 50 11.50 -0.50 -2.74
C THR A 50 11.00 0.24 -1.51
N PHE A 51 10.36 1.37 -1.69
CA PHE A 51 9.72 2.11 -0.60
C PHE A 51 8.50 2.86 -1.12
N GLY A 52 7.57 3.14 -0.23
CA GLY A 52 6.36 3.82 -0.64
C GLY A 52 5.35 4.03 0.47
N LYS A 53 4.20 4.55 0.07
CA LYS A 53 3.10 4.93 0.93
C LYS A 53 1.77 4.72 0.19
N VAL A 54 0.85 4.03 0.82
CA VAL A 54 -0.56 4.00 0.41
C VAL A 54 -1.37 4.76 1.44
N THR A 55 -2.21 5.69 1.01
CA THR A 55 -3.19 6.36 1.87
C THR A 55 -4.57 6.18 1.25
N ALA A 56 -5.52 5.70 2.04
CA ALA A 56 -6.93 5.65 1.69
C ALA A 56 -7.72 6.48 2.71
N THR A 57 -8.64 7.31 2.24
CA THR A 57 -9.51 8.14 3.06
C THR A 57 -10.92 8.09 2.52
N ALA A 58 -11.89 7.86 3.40
CA ALA A 58 -13.31 7.91 3.11
C ALA A 58 -14.01 8.77 4.17
N ALA A 59 -15.00 9.56 3.74
CA ALA A 59 -15.89 10.29 4.60
C ALA A 59 -17.25 10.45 3.93
N GLY A 60 -18.32 10.39 4.71
CA GLY A 60 -19.68 10.64 4.22
C GLY A 60 -20.54 11.30 5.29
N THR A 61 -21.50 12.09 4.83
CA THR A 61 -22.55 12.71 5.65
C THR A 61 -23.94 12.35 5.13
N SER A 62 -24.92 12.29 6.01
CA SER A 62 -26.32 12.02 5.66
C SER A 62 -27.25 12.61 6.72
N GLU A 63 -28.07 13.59 6.37
CA GLU A 63 -29.02 14.22 7.30
C GLU A 63 -30.08 13.22 7.80
N ALA A 64 -30.48 12.27 6.94
CA ALA A 64 -31.41 11.19 7.29
C ALA A 64 -30.75 10.03 8.07
N GLY A 65 -29.45 10.11 8.34
CA GLY A 65 -28.65 9.03 8.90
C GLY A 65 -28.24 7.99 7.86
N GLY A 66 -27.46 6.98 8.30
CA GLY A 66 -26.96 5.93 7.40
C GLY A 66 -25.67 6.27 6.65
N ALA A 67 -24.97 7.34 7.06
CA ALA A 67 -23.62 7.60 6.58
C ALA A 67 -22.67 6.44 6.92
N TYR A 68 -21.84 6.04 5.96
CA TYR A 68 -20.86 4.96 6.12
C TYR A 68 -19.54 5.34 5.46
N ALA A 69 -18.43 4.90 6.05
CA ALA A 69 -17.09 5.10 5.51
C ALA A 69 -16.16 3.95 5.89
N THR A 70 -15.39 3.45 4.93
CA THR A 70 -14.32 2.48 5.15
C THR A 70 -13.09 2.85 4.33
N ALA A 71 -11.92 2.58 4.89
CA ALA A 71 -10.64 2.79 4.22
C ALA A 71 -9.68 1.69 4.64
N GLN A 72 -9.08 1.02 3.66
CA GLN A 72 -8.12 -0.07 3.87
C GLN A 72 -6.89 0.17 3.02
N THR A 73 -5.71 -0.08 3.59
CA THR A 73 -4.44 -0.02 2.88
C THR A 73 -3.58 -1.21 3.29
N GLY A 74 -2.71 -1.65 2.38
CA GLY A 74 -1.78 -2.73 2.64
C GLY A 74 -0.59 -2.69 1.69
N ALA A 75 0.49 -3.34 2.10
CA ALA A 75 1.63 -3.61 1.25
C ALA A 75 2.19 -4.99 1.57
N THR A 76 2.45 -5.78 0.54
CA THR A 76 3.07 -7.10 0.65
C THR A 76 4.38 -7.09 -0.10
N VAL A 77 5.41 -7.66 0.54
CA VAL A 77 6.77 -7.77 0.00
C VAL A 77 7.07 -9.24 -0.20
N ALA A 78 7.50 -9.61 -1.39
CA ALA A 78 7.96 -10.95 -1.74
C ALA A 78 9.44 -10.90 -2.15
N ASP A 79 10.17 -11.97 -1.79
CA ASP A 79 11.56 -12.21 -2.20
C ASP A 79 12.54 -11.07 -1.84
N ALA A 80 12.31 -10.34 -0.72
CA ALA A 80 13.22 -9.33 -0.20
C ALA A 80 13.95 -9.83 1.06
N ASP A 81 15.27 -9.69 1.16
CA ASP A 81 16.02 -9.99 2.40
C ASP A 81 15.39 -9.36 3.66
N PHE A 82 14.97 -8.10 3.55
CA PHE A 82 14.32 -7.35 4.60
C PHE A 82 13.09 -6.61 4.07
N GLY A 83 11.95 -6.73 4.74
CA GLY A 83 10.74 -6.00 4.45
C GLY A 83 10.06 -5.47 5.71
N HIS A 84 9.42 -4.32 5.61
CA HIS A 84 8.58 -3.81 6.69
C HIS A 84 7.40 -3.04 6.12
N SER A 85 6.24 -3.22 6.77
CA SER A 85 5.04 -2.43 6.51
C SER A 85 4.44 -1.94 7.83
N LEU A 86 3.98 -0.70 7.86
CA LEU A 86 3.31 -0.09 8.99
C LEU A 86 2.01 0.51 8.49
N THR A 87 0.89 -0.05 8.93
CA THR A 87 -0.45 0.41 8.56
C THR A 87 -1.09 1.09 9.76
N LYS A 88 -1.38 2.37 9.66
CA LYS A 88 -2.12 3.13 10.68
C LYS A 88 -3.55 3.35 10.22
N THR A 89 -4.52 3.01 11.06
CA THR A 89 -5.94 3.25 10.80
C THR A 89 -6.50 4.30 11.74
N THR A 90 -7.46 5.07 11.27
CA THR A 90 -8.17 6.06 12.06
C THR A 90 -9.61 6.15 11.56
N SER A 91 -10.60 5.88 12.41
CA SER A 91 -12.02 5.87 12.02
C SER A 91 -12.93 6.44 13.10
N GLY A 92 -14.13 6.86 12.71
CA GLY A 92 -15.17 7.34 13.62
C GLY A 92 -16.51 7.48 12.91
N SER A 93 -17.58 7.53 13.69
CA SER A 93 -18.93 7.76 13.19
C SER A 93 -19.79 8.48 14.23
N GLY A 94 -20.81 9.18 13.72
CA GLY A 94 -21.91 9.76 14.47
C GLY A 94 -23.26 9.31 13.89
N SER A 95 -24.33 9.99 14.27
CA SER A 95 -25.69 9.72 13.75
C SER A 95 -25.83 10.02 12.26
N ASP A 96 -25.08 11.02 11.78
CA ASP A 96 -25.21 11.69 10.49
C ASP A 96 -23.88 11.71 9.71
N TRP A 97 -22.82 11.11 10.24
CA TRP A 97 -21.50 11.10 9.59
C TRP A 97 -20.71 9.82 9.86
N ALA A 98 -19.81 9.50 8.92
CA ALA A 98 -18.80 8.46 9.10
C ALA A 98 -17.48 8.87 8.44
N SER A 99 -16.37 8.44 9.00
CA SER A 99 -15.03 8.66 8.43
C SER A 99 -14.09 7.51 8.71
N ALA A 100 -13.25 7.19 7.73
CA ALA A 100 -12.16 6.25 7.86
C ALA A 100 -10.93 6.76 7.10
N THR A 101 -9.75 6.54 7.66
CA THR A 101 -8.46 6.77 7.01
C THR A 101 -7.55 5.61 7.35
N SER A 102 -6.86 5.08 6.35
CA SER A 102 -5.85 4.04 6.48
C SER A 102 -4.60 4.49 5.74
N THR A 103 -3.43 4.33 6.35
CA THR A 103 -2.16 4.67 5.71
C THR A 103 -1.13 3.58 5.97
N THR A 104 -0.68 2.92 4.91
CA THR A 104 0.43 1.98 4.93
C THR A 104 1.69 2.66 4.44
N ARG A 105 2.76 2.61 5.24
CA ARG A 105 4.13 2.88 4.78
C ARG A 105 4.86 1.58 4.66
N PHE A 106 5.69 1.42 3.63
CA PHE A 106 6.43 0.20 3.43
C PHE A 106 7.84 0.47 2.90
N PHE A 107 8.74 -0.45 3.19
CA PHE A 107 10.03 -0.55 2.53
C PHE A 107 10.48 -2.00 2.44
N ALA A 108 11.28 -2.29 1.43
CA ALA A 108 11.87 -3.58 1.15
C ALA A 108 13.29 -3.40 0.62
N ILE A 109 14.18 -4.31 1.00
CA ILE A 109 15.58 -4.34 0.61
C ILE A 109 15.93 -5.76 0.24
N ASP A 110 16.57 -5.91 -0.91
CA ASP A 110 17.17 -7.15 -1.36
C ASP A 110 18.65 -6.89 -1.72
N VAL A 111 19.55 -7.73 -1.22
CA VAL A 111 21.00 -7.58 -1.40
C VAL A 111 21.56 -8.85 -2.03
N LYS A 112 22.06 -8.71 -3.26
CA LYS A 112 22.60 -9.83 -4.04
C LYS A 112 23.69 -10.60 -3.27
N GLY A 113 23.48 -11.91 -3.14
CA GLY A 113 24.42 -12.83 -2.48
C GLY A 113 24.41 -12.75 -0.95
N PHE A 114 23.45 -12.03 -0.38
CA PHE A 114 23.13 -12.05 1.03
C PHE A 114 21.83 -12.82 1.22
N GLU A 115 21.76 -13.65 2.25
CA GLU A 115 20.52 -14.29 2.68
C GLU A 115 20.62 -14.47 4.19
N PHE A 116 19.61 -14.02 4.93
CA PHE A 116 19.59 -14.23 6.37
C PHE A 116 19.43 -15.73 6.68
N LYS A 117 20.16 -16.22 7.69
CA LYS A 117 20.05 -17.62 8.17
C LYS A 117 18.63 -18.04 8.59
N ASN A 118 17.78 -17.08 8.91
CA ASN A 118 16.39 -17.31 9.33
C ASN A 118 15.39 -17.00 8.19
N GLY A 119 15.87 -16.80 6.96
CA GLY A 119 15.06 -16.34 5.84
C GLY A 119 14.69 -14.86 5.93
N HIS A 120 13.69 -14.46 5.17
CA HIS A 120 13.22 -13.08 5.04
C HIS A 120 12.67 -12.53 6.36
N PHE A 121 13.08 -11.33 6.76
CA PHE A 121 12.48 -10.64 7.91
C PHE A 121 11.39 -9.68 7.43
N VAL A 122 10.13 -10.01 7.72
CA VAL A 122 8.98 -9.14 7.45
C VAL A 122 8.27 -8.79 8.75
N SER A 123 8.09 -7.49 8.98
CA SER A 123 7.41 -6.95 10.17
C SER A 123 6.19 -6.12 9.74
N THR A 124 5.07 -6.35 10.42
CA THR A 124 3.83 -5.58 10.22
C THR A 124 3.40 -4.96 11.56
N SER A 125 2.92 -3.72 11.53
CA SER A 125 2.37 -3.02 12.70
C SER A 125 1.06 -2.32 12.35
N LEU A 126 0.08 -2.39 13.27
CA LEU A 126 -1.31 -1.95 13.06
C LEU A 126 -1.82 -1.07 14.23
N PRO A 127 -1.30 0.16 14.41
CA PRO A 127 -1.88 1.10 15.37
C PRO A 127 -3.22 1.66 14.90
N GLU A 128 -4.20 1.69 15.80
CA GLU A 128 -5.55 2.22 15.55
C GLU A 128 -5.82 3.48 16.38
N LYS A 129 -6.65 4.40 15.86
CA LYS A 129 -7.13 5.58 16.58
C LYS A 129 -8.60 5.85 16.28
N THR A 130 -9.35 6.32 17.26
CA THR A 130 -10.74 6.74 17.08
C THR A 130 -10.84 8.26 16.84
N VAL A 131 -11.69 8.67 15.91
CA VAL A 131 -12.10 10.06 15.66
C VAL A 131 -13.44 10.32 16.36
N THR A 132 -13.58 11.47 17.01
CA THR A 132 -14.79 11.84 17.77
C THR A 132 -15.54 13.03 17.18
N THR A 133 -15.05 13.62 16.09
CA THR A 133 -15.59 14.83 15.46
C THR A 133 -15.93 14.57 14.00
N SER A 134 -17.04 15.14 13.53
CA SER A 134 -17.47 15.05 12.13
C SER A 134 -16.43 15.62 11.16
N PRO A 135 -16.10 14.91 10.05
CA PRO A 135 -15.24 15.43 9.00
C PRO A 135 -15.93 16.57 8.23
N GLN A 136 -15.15 17.47 7.65
CA GLN A 136 -15.67 18.41 6.65
C GLN A 136 -15.70 17.70 5.29
N VAL A 137 -16.88 17.27 4.85
CA VAL A 137 -17.09 16.67 3.54
C VAL A 137 -17.56 17.78 2.58
N PRO A 138 -16.91 17.99 1.42
CA PRO A 138 -17.40 18.92 0.41
C PRO A 138 -18.80 18.53 -0.06
N ALA A 139 -19.64 19.50 -0.40
CA ALA A 139 -20.95 19.22 -0.98
C ALA A 139 -20.83 18.40 -2.28
N GLY A 140 -21.67 17.37 -2.41
CA GLY A 140 -21.67 16.41 -3.50
C GLY A 140 -20.83 15.16 -3.25
N ASN A 141 -20.64 14.37 -4.30
CA ASN A 141 -19.97 13.07 -4.25
C ASN A 141 -18.68 13.11 -5.07
N VAL A 142 -17.56 12.77 -4.44
CA VAL A 142 -16.23 12.79 -5.07
C VAL A 142 -15.44 11.52 -4.80
N ALA A 143 -14.90 10.95 -5.87
CA ALA A 143 -13.95 9.84 -5.84
C ALA A 143 -12.65 10.28 -6.52
N THR A 144 -11.53 10.23 -5.79
CA THR A 144 -10.22 10.71 -6.26
C THR A 144 -9.18 9.61 -6.19
N LEU A 145 -8.33 9.52 -7.21
CA LEU A 145 -7.22 8.59 -7.27
C LEU A 145 -5.92 9.33 -7.61
N GLY A 146 -4.88 9.06 -6.84
CA GLY A 146 -3.50 9.44 -7.14
C GLY A 146 -2.61 8.20 -7.19
N MET A 147 -1.81 8.05 -8.23
CA MET A 147 -0.80 6.99 -8.33
C MET A 147 0.51 7.57 -8.84
N ASP A 148 1.56 7.40 -8.05
CA ASP A 148 2.94 7.67 -8.43
C ASP A 148 3.73 6.37 -8.22
N ALA A 149 4.07 5.71 -9.32
CA ALA A 149 4.74 4.43 -9.29
C ALA A 149 5.87 4.41 -10.29
N THR A 150 7.08 4.11 -9.80
CA THR A 150 8.29 4.09 -10.62
C THR A 150 9.11 2.86 -10.29
N ALA A 151 9.58 2.14 -11.32
CA ALA A 151 10.63 1.16 -11.18
C ALA A 151 11.81 1.59 -12.06
N THR A 152 13.02 1.53 -11.54
CA THR A 152 14.24 1.93 -12.24
C THR A 152 15.32 0.88 -12.03
N GLY A 153 15.95 0.46 -13.12
CA GLY A 153 16.90 -0.64 -13.16
C GLY A 153 16.67 -1.49 -14.40
N ASP A 154 17.51 -2.51 -14.56
CA ASP A 154 17.27 -3.52 -15.60
C ASP A 154 16.01 -4.32 -15.24
N TYR A 155 15.32 -4.82 -16.28
CA TYR A 155 14.11 -5.66 -16.17
C TYR A 155 13.06 -5.16 -15.16
N SER A 156 12.92 -3.83 -15.07
CA SER A 156 12.03 -3.17 -14.13
C SER A 156 10.59 -3.11 -14.65
N VAL A 157 9.63 -3.35 -13.76
CA VAL A 157 8.21 -3.41 -14.08
C VAL A 157 7.40 -2.63 -13.05
N VAL A 158 6.41 -1.90 -13.56
CA VAL A 158 5.31 -1.34 -12.78
C VAL A 158 4.01 -1.78 -13.44
N LYS A 159 3.13 -2.40 -12.66
CA LYS A 159 1.75 -2.68 -13.04
C LYS A 159 0.83 -1.91 -12.10
N ALA A 160 -0.06 -1.10 -12.65
CA ALA A 160 -1.04 -0.34 -11.89
C ALA A 160 -2.46 -0.72 -12.34
N GLU A 161 -3.34 -0.98 -11.37
CA GLU A 161 -4.75 -1.27 -11.57
C GLU A 161 -5.57 -0.36 -10.66
N ALA A 162 -6.69 0.18 -11.15
CA ALA A 162 -7.55 1.00 -10.34
C ALA A 162 -9.01 1.00 -10.80
N SER A 163 -9.91 1.30 -9.86
CA SER A 163 -11.34 1.53 -10.04
C SER A 163 -11.74 2.79 -9.29
N VAL A 164 -12.47 3.69 -9.94
CA VAL A 164 -12.91 4.98 -9.37
C VAL A 164 -14.35 5.21 -9.78
N ILE A 165 -15.24 5.36 -8.79
CA ILE A 165 -16.67 5.52 -9.01
C ILE A 165 -17.23 6.56 -8.06
N ALA A 166 -17.96 7.54 -8.58
CA ALA A 166 -18.82 8.42 -7.79
C ALA A 166 -20.24 8.38 -8.39
N THR A 167 -21.23 8.20 -7.53
CA THR A 167 -22.66 8.15 -7.86
C THR A 167 -23.43 9.10 -6.96
N ASP A 168 -24.76 9.08 -7.03
CA ASP A 168 -25.62 9.95 -6.21
C ASP A 168 -25.54 9.67 -4.70
N SER A 169 -25.08 8.49 -4.28
CA SER A 169 -25.02 8.12 -2.86
C SER A 169 -23.76 7.37 -2.44
N VAL A 170 -22.83 7.12 -3.37
CA VAL A 170 -21.62 6.32 -3.13
C VAL A 170 -20.43 6.95 -3.84
N SER A 171 -19.32 7.09 -3.11
CA SER A 171 -17.99 7.31 -3.68
C SER A 171 -17.07 6.14 -3.31
N ASP A 172 -16.45 5.52 -4.29
CA ASP A 172 -15.59 4.35 -4.15
C ASP A 172 -14.31 4.49 -4.97
N VAL A 173 -13.19 4.11 -4.36
CA VAL A 173 -11.88 4.10 -5.00
C VAL A 173 -11.13 2.85 -4.55
N ALA A 174 -10.59 2.09 -5.50
CA ALA A 174 -9.66 1.00 -5.24
C ALA A 174 -8.46 1.11 -6.17
N ALA A 175 -7.26 0.81 -5.66
CA ALA A 175 -6.03 0.83 -6.43
C ALA A 175 -5.06 -0.24 -5.96
N SER A 176 -4.29 -0.79 -6.90
CA SER A 176 -3.19 -1.71 -6.66
C SER A 176 -2.02 -1.36 -7.58
N VAL A 177 -0.83 -1.27 -7.01
CA VAL A 177 0.44 -1.13 -7.74
C VAL A 177 1.33 -2.30 -7.38
N VAL A 178 1.82 -3.01 -8.39
CA VAL A 178 2.88 -4.01 -8.26
C VAL A 178 4.13 -3.44 -8.90
N SER A 179 5.23 -3.39 -8.16
CA SER A 179 6.53 -2.98 -8.68
C SER A 179 7.60 -4.02 -8.40
N SER A 180 8.47 -4.23 -9.38
CA SER A 180 9.64 -5.11 -9.30
C SER A 180 10.79 -4.54 -10.11
N ALA A 181 12.01 -4.94 -9.75
CA ALA A 181 13.21 -4.70 -10.55
C ALA A 181 14.19 -5.84 -10.32
N ASP A 182 14.92 -6.21 -11.36
CA ASP A 182 15.90 -7.29 -11.33
C ASP A 182 17.04 -7.04 -12.31
N GLY A 183 18.28 -7.10 -11.84
CA GLY A 183 19.48 -7.04 -12.66
C GLY A 183 19.79 -8.32 -13.47
N HIS A 184 18.92 -9.34 -13.47
CA HIS A 184 19.15 -10.61 -14.16
C HIS A 184 18.36 -10.74 -15.48
N SER A 185 19.04 -11.21 -16.52
CA SER A 185 18.53 -11.30 -17.89
C SER A 185 17.53 -12.43 -18.19
N ASP A 186 17.21 -13.28 -17.21
CA ASP A 186 16.76 -14.64 -17.53
C ASP A 186 15.33 -14.98 -17.09
N TYR A 187 14.46 -14.00 -16.77
CA TYR A 187 13.09 -14.29 -16.36
C TYR A 187 11.98 -13.60 -17.18
N HIS A 188 11.01 -14.40 -17.59
CA HIS A 188 9.69 -13.95 -18.06
C HIS A 188 8.88 -13.48 -16.85
N LEU A 189 8.73 -12.16 -16.69
CA LEU A 189 8.06 -11.51 -15.55
C LEU A 189 6.54 -11.77 -15.49
N PHE A 190 5.98 -12.44 -16.50
CA PHE A 190 4.57 -12.83 -16.55
C PHE A 190 4.44 -14.19 -17.26
N GLY A 191 4.23 -15.24 -16.47
CA GLY A 191 3.89 -16.60 -16.90
C GLY A 191 2.76 -17.14 -16.05
#